data_AF-A0A499VLB7-F1
#
_entry.id   AF-A0A499VLB7-F1
#
_cell.length_a   1.000
_cell.length_b   1.000
_cell.length_c   1.000
_cell.angle_alpha   90.00
_cell.angle_beta   90.00
_cell.angle_gamma   90.00
#
_symmetry.space_group_name_H-M   'P 1'
#
loop_
_entity.id
_entity.type
_entity.pdbx_description
1 polymer ?
#
loop_
_entity_poly.entity_id
_entity_poly.type
_entity_poly.pdbx_seq_one_letter_code
_entity_poly.pdbx_strand_id
1 'polypeptide(L)'
;MQRYGGAWSGDVTTGWPGLRASLSLVIGLGLCGVPYSGPDVGGFDGSPSPELYLRWFQLGSYLPLFRTRAGLRAGRRELWEFGEDVLEHARVALVERRRLLPYFMTLAHLARRTGAPYVRPVWWGAPEDRALRDCEDAFLLGDSLLVAPVLDPGADRRAVQLPRGRWYDTVTEKAYDGPGQVLIGAPLSRIPVLARAGAVLPVRGDGGRLELEVWRPARGRTGGGLVVPDSGDGWDEPEIEQYVTRLRGQRVVVERDGDEGPGEPSYPVRVRGLPQA
;
A
#
# COMPACT_ATOMS: atom_id res chain seq x y z
N MET A 1 -1.91 -24.06 -2.79
CA MET A 1 -3.02 -23.20 -3.24
C MET A 1 -2.54 -22.17 -4.24
N GLN A 2 -1.53 -21.37 -3.90
CA GLN A 2 -0.92 -20.30 -4.69
C GLN A 2 -0.43 -20.66 -6.10
N ARG A 3 -0.08 -21.93 -6.36
CA ARG A 3 0.26 -22.40 -7.72
C ARG A 3 -0.93 -22.42 -8.67
N TYR A 4 -2.15 -22.43 -8.13
CA TYR A 4 -3.40 -22.60 -8.88
C TYR A 4 -4.34 -21.39 -8.78
N GLY A 5 -4.04 -20.40 -7.93
CA GLY A 5 -4.85 -19.19 -7.80
C GLY A 5 -4.66 -18.47 -6.46
N GLY A 6 -5.42 -17.39 -6.27
CA GLY A 6 -5.52 -16.67 -5.00
C GLY A 6 -6.65 -17.17 -4.11
N ALA A 7 -6.83 -16.51 -2.96
CA ALA A 7 -7.88 -16.85 -2.00
C ALA A 7 -8.61 -15.59 -1.51
N TRP A 8 -9.89 -15.71 -1.19
CA TRP A 8 -10.56 -14.72 -0.36
C TRP A 8 -10.56 -15.20 1.09
N SER A 9 -10.64 -14.27 2.05
CA SER A 9 -10.46 -14.56 3.47
C SER A 9 -11.68 -15.17 4.18
N GLY A 10 -12.68 -15.68 3.46
CA GLY A 10 -13.89 -16.26 4.04
C GLY A 10 -14.97 -15.24 4.42
N ASP A 11 -16.02 -15.75 5.06
CA ASP A 11 -17.20 -14.99 5.48
C ASP A 11 -16.91 -14.21 6.77
N VAL A 12 -16.23 -13.07 6.64
CA VAL A 12 -15.83 -12.24 7.78
C VAL A 12 -17.05 -11.55 8.41
N THR A 13 -17.23 -11.68 9.72
CA THR A 13 -18.32 -11.03 10.46
C THR A 13 -18.32 -9.51 10.26
N THR A 14 -19.49 -8.93 9.98
CA THR A 14 -19.63 -7.47 9.85
C THR A 14 -19.49 -6.78 11.22
N GLY A 15 -18.40 -6.04 11.39
CA GLY A 15 -18.11 -5.23 12.59
C GLY A 15 -16.65 -4.76 12.63
N TRP A 16 -16.33 -3.87 13.56
CA TRP A 16 -14.94 -3.43 13.79
C TRP A 16 -13.96 -4.58 14.11
N PRO A 17 -14.33 -5.61 14.91
CA PRO A 17 -13.49 -6.80 15.08
C PRO A 17 -13.24 -7.54 13.76
N GLY A 18 -14.23 -7.61 12.87
CA GLY A 18 -14.08 -8.22 11.54
C GLY A 18 -13.15 -7.43 10.63
N LEU A 19 -13.19 -6.09 10.71
CA LEU A 19 -12.25 -5.22 10.01
C LEU A 19 -10.81 -5.50 10.44
N ARG A 20 -10.55 -5.61 11.75
CA ARG A 20 -9.22 -5.99 12.28
C ARG A 20 -8.80 -7.37 11.82
N ALA A 21 -9.68 -8.35 11.98
CA ALA A 21 -9.42 -9.73 11.57
C ALA A 21 -9.08 -9.83 10.08
N SER A 22 -9.70 -9.00 9.24
CA SER A 22 -9.39 -8.95 7.80
C SER A 22 -7.93 -8.60 7.52
N LEU A 23 -7.36 -7.63 8.24
CA LEU A 23 -5.95 -7.27 8.11
C LEU A 23 -5.06 -8.43 8.56
N SER A 24 -5.30 -8.99 9.76
CA SER A 24 -4.54 -10.11 10.30
C SER A 24 -4.57 -11.34 9.38
N LEU A 25 -5.73 -11.65 8.82
CA LEU A 25 -5.92 -12.76 7.88
C LEU A 25 -5.12 -12.57 6.60
N VAL A 26 -5.12 -11.37 6.00
CA VAL A 26 -4.38 -11.11 4.77
C VAL A 26 -2.86 -11.16 5.00
N ILE A 27 -2.37 -10.59 6.11
CA ILE A 27 -0.96 -10.72 6.50
C ILE A 27 -0.60 -12.20 6.70
N GLY A 28 -1.39 -12.93 7.47
CA GLY A 28 -1.15 -14.36 7.76
C GLY A 28 -1.16 -15.23 6.50
N LEU A 29 -2.14 -15.05 5.62
CA LEU A 29 -2.20 -15.75 4.33
C LEU A 29 -0.98 -15.42 3.45
N GLY A 30 -0.55 -14.15 3.42
CA GLY A 30 0.65 -13.73 2.71
C GLY A 30 1.91 -14.46 3.20
N LEU A 31 2.09 -14.55 4.53
CA LEU A 31 3.20 -15.28 5.16
C LEU A 31 3.13 -16.80 4.91
N CYS A 32 1.92 -17.35 4.77
CA CYS A 32 1.68 -18.74 4.40
C CYS A 32 1.76 -19.01 2.89
N GLY A 33 2.26 -18.06 2.11
CA GLY A 33 2.49 -18.22 0.67
C GLY A 33 1.26 -18.03 -0.20
N VAL A 34 0.21 -17.35 0.29
CA VAL A 34 -0.99 -16.95 -0.48
C VAL A 34 -1.01 -15.42 -0.65
N PRO A 35 -0.16 -14.87 -1.54
CA PRO A 35 0.09 -13.43 -1.60
C PRO A 35 -1.06 -12.63 -2.23
N TYR A 36 -1.90 -13.26 -3.06
CA TYR A 36 -3.10 -12.64 -3.62
C TYR A 36 -4.32 -13.04 -2.80
N SER A 37 -4.61 -12.23 -1.77
CA SER A 37 -5.78 -12.40 -0.92
C SER A 37 -6.41 -11.09 -0.46
N GLY A 38 -7.63 -11.17 0.07
CA GLY A 38 -8.38 -10.01 0.53
C GLY A 38 -9.77 -10.36 1.06
N PRO A 39 -10.37 -9.46 1.86
CA PRO A 39 -11.66 -9.68 2.49
C PRO A 39 -12.84 -9.30 1.59
N ASP A 40 -14.02 -9.69 2.04
CA ASP A 40 -15.27 -9.05 1.66
C ASP A 40 -15.35 -7.66 2.31
N VAL A 41 -15.20 -6.59 1.51
CA VAL A 41 -15.23 -5.22 2.02
C VAL A 41 -16.60 -4.91 2.66
N GLY A 42 -16.56 -4.51 3.93
CA GLY A 42 -17.73 -4.26 4.78
C GLY A 42 -18.21 -5.49 5.58
N GLY A 43 -17.58 -6.65 5.43
CA GLY A 43 -17.99 -7.91 6.07
C GLY A 43 -19.19 -8.59 5.40
N PHE A 44 -19.48 -9.81 5.81
CA PHE A 44 -20.33 -10.76 5.08
C PHE A 44 -21.78 -10.84 5.59
N ASP A 45 -22.00 -10.82 6.90
CA ASP A 45 -23.23 -11.33 7.55
C ASP A 45 -24.12 -10.27 8.23
N GLY A 46 -23.84 -8.97 8.06
CA GLY A 46 -24.65 -7.89 8.66
C GLY A 46 -24.80 -6.66 7.78
N SER A 47 -25.07 -5.50 8.36
CA SER A 47 -25.06 -4.22 7.65
C SER A 47 -24.12 -3.25 8.38
N PRO A 48 -22.99 -2.85 7.77
CA PRO A 48 -22.04 -1.96 8.41
C PRO A 48 -22.60 -0.54 8.47
N SER A 49 -22.15 0.26 9.45
CA SER A 49 -22.36 1.71 9.41
C SER A 49 -21.62 2.34 8.22
N PRO A 50 -22.02 3.54 7.75
CA PRO A 50 -21.30 4.26 6.70
C PRO A 50 -19.80 4.44 7.00
N GLU A 51 -19.46 4.77 8.25
CA GLU A 51 -18.07 4.87 8.69
C GLU A 51 -17.34 3.53 8.60
N LEU A 52 -17.90 2.46 9.19
CA LEU A 52 -17.26 1.15 9.19
C LEU A 52 -17.02 0.66 7.75
N TYR A 53 -18.01 0.82 6.88
CA TYR A 53 -17.90 0.45 5.48
C TYR A 53 -16.79 1.25 4.78
N LEU A 54 -16.75 2.58 4.96
CA LEU A 54 -15.73 3.43 4.36
C LEU A 54 -14.32 3.07 4.86
N ARG A 55 -14.12 2.83 6.16
CA ARG A 55 -12.81 2.41 6.71
C ARG A 55 -12.38 1.04 6.17
N TRP A 56 -13.31 0.12 6.00
CA TRP A 56 -13.02 -1.17 5.37
C TRP A 56 -12.69 -1.05 3.89
N PHE A 57 -13.38 -0.15 3.19
CA PHE A 57 -13.11 0.14 1.78
C PHE A 57 -11.74 0.77 1.58
N GLN A 58 -11.37 1.72 2.46
CA GLN A 58 -10.03 2.32 2.52
C GLN A 58 -8.94 1.29 2.81
N LEU A 59 -9.17 0.36 3.75
CA LEU A 59 -8.24 -0.75 3.97
C LEU A 59 -8.14 -1.61 2.69
N GLY A 60 -9.27 -2.08 2.17
CA GLY A 60 -9.36 -2.95 1.02
C GLY A 60 -8.67 -2.39 -0.23
N SER A 61 -8.67 -1.07 -0.42
CA SER A 61 -8.00 -0.43 -1.57
C SER A 61 -6.47 -0.58 -1.53
N TYR A 62 -5.89 -0.94 -0.40
CA TYR A 62 -4.45 -1.21 -0.26
C TYR A 62 -4.13 -2.71 -0.14
N LEU A 63 -5.14 -3.59 -0.26
CA LEU A 63 -4.96 -5.04 -0.23
C LEU A 63 -4.88 -5.64 -1.65
N PRO A 64 -4.30 -6.85 -1.82
CA PRO A 64 -4.11 -7.46 -3.14
C PRO A 64 -5.43 -7.71 -3.87
N LEU A 65 -6.37 -8.38 -3.22
CA LEU A 65 -7.72 -8.59 -3.71
C LEU A 65 -8.64 -7.53 -3.13
N PHE A 66 -9.17 -6.66 -3.99
CA PHE A 66 -10.08 -5.59 -3.61
C PHE A 66 -11.46 -5.83 -4.22
N ARG A 67 -12.42 -6.27 -3.40
CA ARG A 67 -13.77 -6.60 -3.84
C ARG A 67 -14.82 -6.30 -2.77
N THR A 68 -16.00 -5.91 -3.21
CA THR A 68 -17.21 -5.78 -2.39
C THR A 68 -18.12 -6.98 -2.62
N ARG A 69 -18.58 -7.63 -1.55
CA ARG A 69 -19.59 -8.69 -1.57
C ARG A 69 -20.16 -8.83 -0.15
N ALA A 70 -21.39 -9.32 -0.06
CA ALA A 70 -21.99 -9.78 1.18
C ALA A 70 -22.85 -11.02 0.94
N GLY A 71 -23.28 -11.65 2.03
CA GLY A 71 -24.24 -12.75 1.98
C GLY A 71 -25.60 -12.27 1.45
N LEU A 72 -26.37 -13.20 0.89
CA LEU A 72 -27.68 -12.93 0.26
C LEU A 72 -28.67 -12.18 1.16
N ARG A 73 -28.53 -12.28 2.48
CA ARG A 73 -29.41 -11.66 3.49
C ARG A 73 -28.85 -10.38 4.09
N ALA A 74 -27.63 -9.98 3.75
CA ALA A 74 -26.88 -8.89 4.40
C ALA A 74 -26.99 -7.54 3.66
N GLY A 75 -28.04 -7.39 2.84
CA GLY A 75 -28.31 -6.17 2.07
C GLY A 75 -27.32 -5.92 0.93
N ARG A 76 -27.48 -4.75 0.30
CA ARG A 76 -26.64 -4.28 -0.81
C ARG A 76 -25.31 -3.72 -0.28
N ARG A 77 -24.24 -3.86 -1.07
CA ARG A 77 -22.85 -3.47 -0.70
C ARG A 77 -22.18 -2.53 -1.68
N GLU A 78 -22.94 -2.02 -2.62
CA GLU A 78 -22.48 -1.03 -3.57
C GLU A 78 -22.29 0.32 -2.86
N LEU A 79 -21.27 1.07 -3.26
CA LEU A 79 -20.84 2.30 -2.58
C LEU A 79 -21.96 3.34 -2.42
N TRP A 80 -22.84 3.44 -3.42
CA TRP A 80 -23.95 4.40 -3.44
C TRP A 80 -25.04 4.13 -2.40
N GLU A 81 -25.04 2.96 -1.76
CA GLU A 81 -25.98 2.63 -0.69
C GLU A 81 -25.63 3.32 0.64
N PHE A 82 -24.43 3.91 0.76
CA PHE A 82 -23.90 4.49 2.01
C PHE A 82 -23.89 6.03 2.03
N GLY A 83 -24.54 6.68 1.06
CA GLY A 83 -24.67 8.13 0.99
C GLY A 83 -23.54 8.84 0.22
N GLU A 84 -23.76 10.11 -0.09
CA GLU A 84 -22.86 10.92 -0.93
C GLU A 84 -21.48 11.13 -0.31
N ASP A 85 -21.41 11.39 1.00
CA ASP A 85 -20.15 11.56 1.72
C ASP A 85 -19.26 10.31 1.63
N VAL A 86 -19.84 9.11 1.78
CA VAL A 86 -19.08 7.86 1.64
C VAL A 86 -18.63 7.68 0.19
N LEU A 87 -19.49 7.98 -0.78
CA LEU A 87 -19.15 7.86 -2.19
C LEU A 87 -17.99 8.79 -2.58
N GLU A 88 -17.98 10.03 -2.08
CA GLU A 88 -16.90 10.99 -2.32
C GLU A 88 -15.57 10.49 -1.75
N HIS A 89 -15.55 10.05 -0.50
CA HIS A 89 -14.34 9.55 0.15
C HIS A 89 -13.86 8.22 -0.46
N ALA A 90 -14.79 7.33 -0.84
CA ALA A 90 -14.46 6.10 -1.54
C ALA A 90 -13.88 6.37 -2.93
N ARG A 91 -14.33 7.41 -3.63
CA ARG A 91 -13.75 7.85 -4.90
C ARG A 91 -12.27 8.20 -4.74
N VAL A 92 -11.88 8.87 -3.66
CA VAL A 92 -10.46 9.18 -3.38
C VAL A 92 -9.63 7.89 -3.25
N ALA A 93 -10.11 6.92 -2.47
CA ALA A 93 -9.43 5.62 -2.32
C ALA A 93 -9.35 4.84 -3.66
N LEU A 94 -10.40 4.89 -4.49
CA LEU A 94 -10.41 4.25 -5.81
C LEU A 94 -9.45 4.91 -6.80
N VAL A 95 -9.39 6.24 -6.82
CA VAL A 95 -8.45 6.97 -7.68
C VAL A 95 -7.02 6.62 -7.28
N GLU A 96 -6.73 6.57 -5.98
CA GLU A 96 -5.41 6.20 -5.49
C GLU A 96 -5.04 4.74 -5.79
N ARG A 97 -5.99 3.80 -5.64
CA ARG A 97 -5.82 2.40 -6.09
C ARG A 97 -5.43 2.34 -7.57
N ARG A 98 -6.15 3.06 -8.44
CA ARG A 98 -5.85 3.10 -9.89
C ARG A 98 -4.50 3.74 -10.17
N ARG A 99 -4.13 4.77 -9.40
CA ARG A 99 -2.81 5.41 -9.49
C ARG A 99 -1.69 4.44 -9.13
N LEU A 100 -1.88 3.62 -8.10
CA LEU A 100 -0.92 2.62 -7.64
C LEU A 100 -0.98 1.29 -8.41
N LEU A 101 -1.82 1.16 -9.44
CA LEU A 101 -1.96 -0.10 -10.18
C LEU A 101 -0.61 -0.62 -10.73
N PRO A 102 0.28 0.20 -11.32
CA PRO A 102 1.60 -0.27 -11.76
C PRO A 102 2.46 -0.82 -10.60
N TYR A 103 2.32 -0.25 -9.40
CA TYR A 103 2.97 -0.77 -8.20
C TYR A 103 2.39 -2.11 -7.76
N PHE A 104 1.06 -2.27 -7.77
CA PHE A 104 0.43 -3.57 -7.52
C PHE A 104 0.84 -4.64 -8.54
N MET A 105 0.98 -4.29 -9.82
CA MET A 105 1.49 -5.20 -10.85
C MET A 105 2.94 -5.61 -10.59
N THR A 106 3.79 -4.64 -10.24
CA THR A 106 5.17 -4.93 -9.81
C THR A 106 5.18 -5.92 -8.64
N LEU A 107 4.40 -5.67 -7.60
CA LEU A 107 4.30 -6.57 -6.44
C LEU A 107 3.75 -7.95 -6.81
N ALA A 108 2.84 -8.04 -7.79
CA ALA A 108 2.31 -9.30 -8.28
C ALA A 108 3.39 -10.17 -8.94
N HIS A 109 4.20 -9.58 -9.80
CA HIS A 109 5.31 -10.29 -10.44
C HIS A 109 6.39 -10.68 -9.44
N LEU A 110 6.69 -9.83 -8.45
CA LEU A 110 7.60 -10.17 -7.36
C LEU A 110 7.07 -11.33 -6.51
N ALA A 111 5.78 -11.32 -6.18
CA ALA A 111 5.14 -12.41 -5.45
C ALA A 111 5.19 -13.73 -6.23
N ARG A 112 4.94 -13.70 -7.55
CA ARG A 112 5.08 -14.88 -8.43
C ARG A 112 6.51 -15.44 -8.42
N ARG A 113 7.52 -14.58 -8.51
CA ARG A 113 8.93 -15.02 -8.64
C ARG A 113 9.58 -15.42 -7.31
N THR A 114 9.26 -14.72 -6.23
CA THR A 114 9.98 -14.84 -4.95
C THR A 114 9.14 -15.41 -3.82
N GLY A 115 7.81 -15.41 -3.97
CA GLY A 115 6.87 -15.74 -2.88
C GLY A 115 6.67 -14.61 -1.87
N ALA A 116 7.40 -13.49 -1.96
CA ALA A 116 7.22 -12.36 -1.05
C ALA A 116 5.82 -11.75 -1.21
N PRO A 117 5.03 -11.60 -0.13
CA PRO A 117 3.69 -11.05 -0.23
C PRO A 117 3.70 -9.55 -0.52
N TYR A 118 2.57 -9.04 -1.01
CA TYR A 118 2.34 -7.61 -1.24
C TYR A 118 2.22 -6.90 0.10
N VAL A 119 1.36 -7.43 0.97
CA VAL A 119 1.07 -6.95 2.32
C VAL A 119 2.00 -7.68 3.26
N ARG A 120 2.88 -6.94 3.91
CA ARG A 120 3.92 -7.45 4.78
C ARG A 120 3.74 -6.88 6.18
N PRO A 121 4.03 -7.64 7.23
CA PRO A 121 4.05 -7.09 8.58
C PRO A 121 5.11 -5.99 8.69
N VAL A 122 4.92 -5.02 9.60
CA VAL A 122 5.85 -3.88 9.73
C VAL A 122 7.27 -4.32 10.11
N TRP A 123 7.39 -5.44 10.82
CA TRP A 123 8.66 -6.06 11.19
C TRP A 123 9.38 -6.79 10.04
N TRP A 124 8.82 -6.84 8.83
CA TRP A 124 9.38 -7.61 7.70
C TRP A 124 10.87 -7.35 7.42
N GLY A 125 11.30 -6.08 7.51
CA GLY A 125 12.70 -5.69 7.31
C GLY A 125 13.55 -5.60 8.59
N ALA A 126 12.96 -5.88 9.75
CA ALA A 126 13.61 -5.83 11.07
C ALA A 126 12.95 -6.85 12.03
N PRO A 127 13.00 -8.16 11.72
CA PRO A 127 12.29 -9.19 12.48
C PRO A 127 12.72 -9.29 13.94
N GLU A 128 13.94 -8.84 14.27
CA GLU A 128 14.49 -8.77 15.61
C GLU A 128 13.84 -7.70 16.50
N ASP A 129 13.24 -6.65 15.91
CA ASP A 129 12.60 -5.56 16.65
C ASP A 129 11.29 -6.03 17.28
N ARG A 130 11.29 -6.17 18.60
CA ARG A 130 10.12 -6.66 19.35
C ARG A 130 8.92 -5.72 19.24
N ALA A 131 9.15 -4.40 19.29
CA ALA A 131 8.06 -3.43 19.28
C ALA A 131 7.31 -3.45 17.94
N LEU A 132 8.00 -3.77 16.84
CA LEU A 132 7.36 -3.92 15.54
C LEU A 132 6.56 -5.23 15.41
N ARG A 133 6.89 -6.28 16.18
CA ARG A 133 6.14 -7.55 16.16
C ARG A 133 4.75 -7.44 16.74
N ASP A 134 4.57 -6.56 17.71
CA ASP A 134 3.27 -6.28 18.35
C ASP A 134 2.43 -5.27 17.52
N CYS A 135 2.94 -4.80 16.37
CA CYS A 135 2.23 -3.88 15.48
C CYS A 135 1.26 -4.66 14.58
N GLU A 136 0.02 -4.79 15.02
CA GLU A 136 -1.06 -5.50 14.30
C GLU A 136 -2.00 -4.56 13.52
N ASP A 137 -1.83 -3.25 13.68
CA ASP A 137 -2.74 -2.23 13.17
C ASP A 137 -2.18 -1.43 11.97
N ALA A 138 -1.03 -1.83 11.44
CA ALA A 138 -0.41 -1.26 10.25
C ALA A 138 0.36 -2.34 9.47
N PHE A 139 0.65 -2.07 8.19
CA PHE A 139 1.39 -3.00 7.34
C PHE A 139 2.24 -2.25 6.32
N LEU A 140 3.23 -2.96 5.77
CA LEU A 140 3.98 -2.50 4.61
C LEU A 140 3.31 -3.04 3.34
N LEU A 141 3.00 -2.15 2.40
CA LEU A 141 2.67 -2.53 1.03
C LEU A 141 3.97 -2.48 0.21
N GLY A 142 4.48 -3.67 -0.12
CA GLY A 142 5.82 -3.87 -0.62
C GLY A 142 6.87 -3.40 0.39
N ASP A 143 7.94 -2.80 -0.09
CA ASP A 143 9.00 -2.22 0.76
C ASP A 143 8.87 -0.71 0.95
N SER A 144 7.96 -0.08 0.21
CA SER A 144 7.99 1.37 -0.02
C SER A 144 6.92 2.13 0.75
N LEU A 145 5.76 1.53 1.01
CA LEU A 145 4.61 2.21 1.63
C LEU A 145 4.26 1.56 2.96
N LEU A 146 4.10 2.35 4.01
CA LEU A 146 3.51 1.95 5.29
C LEU A 146 2.08 2.45 5.32
N VAL A 147 1.12 1.52 5.40
CA VAL A 147 -0.32 1.79 5.42
C VAL A 147 -0.85 1.56 6.83
N ALA A 148 -1.53 2.57 7.39
CA ALA A 148 -2.01 2.57 8.76
C ALA A 148 -3.54 2.84 8.78
N PRO A 149 -4.38 1.81 8.55
CA PRO A 149 -5.85 1.93 8.50
C PRO A 149 -6.47 2.34 9.84
N VAL A 150 -7.59 3.07 9.84
CA VAL A 150 -8.36 3.29 11.07
C VAL A 150 -9.18 2.04 11.38
N LEU A 151 -8.99 1.46 12.56
CA LEU A 151 -9.62 0.21 12.99
C LEU A 151 -10.59 0.39 14.18
N ASP A 152 -10.86 1.64 14.55
CA ASP A 152 -11.72 2.05 15.66
C ASP A 152 -12.74 3.11 15.20
N PRO A 153 -13.97 3.09 15.74
CA PRO A 153 -14.99 4.09 15.43
C PRO A 153 -14.63 5.49 15.93
N GLY A 154 -14.99 6.51 15.17
CA GLY A 154 -14.88 7.92 15.53
C GLY A 154 -13.46 8.48 15.52
N ALA A 155 -12.44 7.71 15.12
CA ALA A 155 -11.07 8.18 15.10
C ALA A 155 -10.78 9.03 13.86
N ASP A 156 -10.28 10.25 14.09
CA ASP A 156 -9.83 11.21 13.08
C ASP A 156 -8.30 11.39 13.07
N ARG A 157 -7.61 10.76 14.03
CA ARG A 157 -6.15 10.71 14.18
C ARG A 157 -5.78 9.37 14.81
N ARG A 158 -4.58 8.88 14.54
CA ARG A 158 -4.05 7.68 15.21
C ARG A 158 -2.54 7.72 15.40
N ALA A 159 -2.06 7.02 16.43
CA ALA A 159 -0.65 6.70 16.56
C ALA A 159 -0.25 5.67 15.49
N VAL A 160 0.92 5.86 14.89
CA VAL A 160 1.50 4.96 13.90
C VAL A 160 2.92 4.62 14.33
N GLN A 161 3.18 3.32 14.51
CA GLN A 161 4.50 2.81 14.82
C GLN A 161 5.37 2.82 13.55
N LEU A 162 6.46 3.58 13.56
CA LEU A 162 7.40 3.66 12.46
C LEU A 162 8.59 2.73 12.69
N PRO A 163 8.96 1.88 11.71
CA PRO A 163 10.25 1.22 11.72
C PRO A 163 11.37 2.25 11.48
N ARG A 164 12.60 1.86 11.81
CA ARG A 164 13.79 2.71 11.63
C ARG A 164 13.89 3.25 10.19
N GLY A 165 14.15 4.55 10.07
CA GLY A 165 14.28 5.24 8.79
C GLY A 165 13.42 6.48 8.71
N ARG A 166 13.51 7.19 7.58
CA ARG A 166 12.68 8.37 7.32
C ARG A 166 11.47 7.99 6.49
N TRP A 167 10.33 8.54 6.85
CA TRP A 167 9.02 8.29 6.27
C TRP A 167 8.33 9.62 5.93
N TYR A 168 7.68 9.72 4.79
CA TYR A 168 6.95 10.92 4.37
C TYR A 168 5.47 10.63 4.30
N ASP A 169 4.63 11.47 4.89
CA ASP A 169 3.19 11.38 4.68
C ASP A 169 2.87 11.66 3.21
N THR A 170 2.18 10.74 2.54
CA THR A 170 2.00 10.79 1.09
C THR A 170 1.11 11.94 0.61
N VAL A 171 0.38 12.60 1.50
CA VAL A 171 -0.51 13.72 1.19
C VAL A 171 0.16 15.05 1.54
N THR A 172 0.68 15.16 2.76
CA THR A 172 1.24 16.41 3.29
C THR A 172 2.73 16.58 2.99
N GLU A 173 3.40 15.51 2.54
CA GLU A 173 4.86 15.41 2.33
C GLU A 173 5.70 15.69 3.59
N LYS A 174 5.05 15.77 4.76
CA LYS A 174 5.73 15.95 6.03
C LYS A 174 6.59 14.72 6.34
N ALA A 175 7.86 14.95 6.65
CA ALA A 175 8.79 13.92 7.05
C ALA A 175 8.68 13.57 8.54
N TYR A 176 8.83 12.29 8.84
CA TYR A 176 8.90 11.70 10.16
C TYR A 176 10.10 10.76 10.22
N ASP A 177 10.82 10.77 11.35
CA ASP A 177 11.95 9.88 11.56
C ASP A 177 11.55 8.78 12.56
N GLY A 178 11.75 7.53 12.17
CA GLY A 178 11.65 6.36 13.03
C GLY A 178 13.03 5.85 13.48
N PRO A 179 13.09 4.96 14.49
CA PRO A 179 11.96 4.25 15.07
C PRO A 179 11.19 5.09 16.10
N GLY A 180 9.90 4.81 16.26
CA GLY A 180 9.05 5.47 17.25
C GLY A 180 7.58 5.57 16.83
N GLN A 181 6.76 6.22 17.65
CA GLN A 181 5.36 6.49 17.32
C GLN A 181 5.15 7.94 16.90
N VAL A 182 4.34 8.13 15.86
CA VAL A 182 3.92 9.45 15.40
C VAL A 182 2.41 9.54 15.31
N LEU A 183 1.85 10.70 15.65
CA LEU A 183 0.41 10.96 15.57
C LEU A 183 0.05 11.53 14.20
N ILE A 184 -0.71 10.77 13.41
CA ILE A 184 -1.07 11.14 12.02
C ILE A 184 -2.57 11.41 11.92
N GLY A 185 -2.93 12.42 11.13
CA GLY A 185 -4.33 12.71 10.79
C GLY A 185 -4.91 11.62 9.89
N ALA A 186 -6.07 11.13 10.28
CA ALA A 186 -6.82 10.06 9.63
C ALA A 186 -8.30 10.45 9.46
N PRO A 187 -8.63 11.60 8.84
CA PRO A 187 -10.03 11.96 8.59
C PRO A 187 -10.71 10.95 7.67
N LEU A 188 -12.04 10.99 7.55
CA LEU A 188 -12.77 10.09 6.66
C LEU A 188 -12.34 10.20 5.19
N SER A 189 -11.75 11.32 4.78
CA SER A 189 -11.28 11.55 3.41
C SER A 189 -10.00 10.82 3.01
N ARG A 190 -9.27 10.19 3.95
CA ARG A 190 -8.07 9.43 3.62
C ARG A 190 -7.73 8.34 4.64
N ILE A 191 -6.97 7.37 4.17
CA ILE A 191 -6.19 6.46 5.01
C ILE A 191 -4.78 7.04 5.20
N PRO A 192 -4.22 7.00 6.43
CA PRO A 192 -2.81 7.31 6.67
C PRO A 192 -1.90 6.37 5.88
N VAL A 193 -1.06 6.95 5.03
CA VAL A 193 -0.03 6.24 4.26
C VAL A 193 1.25 7.05 4.30
N LEU A 194 2.36 6.37 4.55
CA LEU A 194 3.69 6.94 4.58
C LEU A 194 4.58 6.25 3.55
N ALA A 195 5.33 7.03 2.77
CA ALA A 195 6.33 6.51 1.86
C ALA A 195 7.73 6.53 2.50
N ARG A 196 8.49 5.47 2.31
CA ARG A 196 9.87 5.37 2.78
C ARG A 196 10.76 6.36 2.00
N ALA A 197 11.67 7.02 2.69
CA ALA A 197 12.66 7.86 2.04
C ALA A 197 13.54 7.05 1.08
N GLY A 198 13.67 7.53 -0.14
CA GLY A 198 14.38 6.84 -1.22
C GLY A 198 13.54 5.79 -1.94
N ALA A 199 12.25 5.66 -1.67
CA ALA A 199 11.38 4.78 -2.45
C ALA A 199 11.26 5.29 -3.89
N VAL A 200 11.43 4.40 -4.86
CA VAL A 200 11.05 4.58 -6.26
C VAL A 200 9.81 3.73 -6.53
N LEU A 201 8.70 4.36 -6.88
CA LEU A 201 7.39 3.73 -7.06
C LEU A 201 6.92 3.91 -8.49
N PRO A 202 6.60 2.84 -9.23
CA PRO A 202 5.88 2.97 -10.50
C PRO A 202 4.42 3.33 -10.21
N VAL A 203 3.95 4.42 -10.80
CA VAL A 203 2.60 4.94 -10.62
C VAL A 203 2.02 5.36 -11.96
N ARG A 204 0.69 5.43 -12.03
CA ARG A 204 -0.01 5.97 -13.19
C ARG A 204 -0.02 7.50 -13.10
N GLY A 205 0.69 8.17 -14.00
CA GLY A 205 0.74 9.63 -14.10
C GLY A 205 -0.51 10.23 -14.74
N ASP A 206 -0.52 11.56 -14.87
CA ASP A 206 -1.70 12.36 -15.28
C ASP A 206 -2.17 12.05 -16.72
N GLY A 207 -1.28 11.56 -17.59
CA GLY A 207 -1.60 11.09 -18.95
C GLY A 207 -1.96 9.60 -19.04
N GLY A 208 -2.11 8.91 -17.90
CA GLY A 208 -2.38 7.48 -17.83
C GLY A 208 -1.19 6.57 -18.14
N ARG A 209 -0.02 7.15 -18.40
CA ARG A 209 1.25 6.45 -18.63
C ARG A 209 1.96 6.15 -17.31
N LEU A 210 2.87 5.19 -17.33
CA LEU A 210 3.74 4.89 -16.19
C LEU A 210 4.71 6.05 -15.94
N GLU A 211 4.83 6.43 -14.67
CA GLU A 211 5.73 7.46 -14.15
C GLU A 211 6.41 6.92 -12.88
N LEU A 212 7.64 7.37 -12.59
CA LEU A 212 8.34 7.03 -11.35
C LEU A 212 8.12 8.12 -10.31
N GLU A 213 7.35 7.81 -9.28
CA GLU A 213 7.24 8.63 -8.08
C GLU A 213 8.42 8.33 -7.14
N VAL A 214 9.30 9.30 -6.94
CA VAL A 214 10.53 9.14 -6.16
C VAL A 214 10.49 9.99 -4.91
N TRP A 215 10.54 9.33 -3.76
CA TRP A 215 10.56 9.99 -2.46
C TRP A 215 11.99 10.35 -2.08
N ARG A 216 12.24 11.62 -1.78
CA ARG A 216 13.57 12.16 -1.50
C ARG A 216 14.35 11.29 -0.49
N PRO A 217 15.54 10.76 -0.86
CA PRO A 217 16.37 9.97 0.06
C PRO A 217 16.82 10.77 1.29
N ALA A 218 17.11 10.07 2.38
CA ALA A 218 17.82 10.65 3.50
C ALA A 218 19.29 10.96 3.13
N ARG A 219 19.89 11.98 3.74
CA ARG A 219 21.29 12.34 3.46
C ARG A 219 22.22 11.17 3.78
N GLY A 220 23.14 10.88 2.86
CA GLY A 220 24.09 9.76 2.98
C GLY A 220 23.46 8.37 2.86
N ARG A 221 22.19 8.27 2.46
CA ARG A 221 21.49 7.00 2.23
C ARG A 221 21.10 6.89 0.76
N THR A 222 21.15 5.67 0.25
CA THR A 222 20.55 5.30 -1.03
C THR A 222 19.14 4.75 -0.78
N GLY A 223 18.34 4.76 -1.83
CA GLY A 223 17.08 4.04 -1.93
C GLY A 223 16.95 3.42 -3.31
N GLY A 224 15.77 2.92 -3.62
CA GLY A 224 15.49 2.29 -4.89
C GLY A 224 14.08 1.74 -4.98
N GLY A 225 13.85 1.00 -6.05
CA GLY A 225 12.60 0.31 -6.31
C GLY A 225 12.74 -0.58 -7.52
N LEU A 226 11.86 -1.57 -7.60
CA LEU A 226 11.70 -2.41 -8.78
C LEU A 226 10.48 -1.93 -9.54
N VAL A 227 10.54 -2.02 -10.86
CA VAL A 227 9.43 -1.72 -11.76
C VAL A 227 9.28 -2.90 -12.69
N VAL A 228 8.08 -3.46 -12.73
CA VAL A 228 7.71 -4.45 -13.74
C VAL A 228 6.64 -3.80 -14.62
N PRO A 229 7.00 -3.40 -15.86
CA PRO A 229 6.04 -2.83 -16.79
C PRO A 229 4.97 -3.87 -17.13
N ASP A 230 3.72 -3.44 -17.19
CA ASP A 230 2.63 -4.31 -17.64
C ASP A 230 2.73 -4.48 -19.16
N SER A 231 3.12 -5.68 -19.60
CA SER A 231 3.17 -6.07 -21.00
C SER A 231 1.79 -6.42 -21.59
N GLY A 232 0.73 -6.35 -20.77
CA GLY A 232 -0.62 -6.76 -21.12
C GLY A 232 -0.84 -8.26 -20.93
N ASP A 233 -1.92 -8.76 -21.53
CA ASP A 233 -2.29 -10.17 -21.44
C ASP A 233 -1.25 -11.04 -22.17
N GLY A 234 -0.83 -12.14 -21.53
CA GLY A 234 0.12 -13.06 -22.13
C GLY A 234 0.84 -13.94 -21.12
N TRP A 235 1.78 -14.74 -21.64
CA TRP A 235 2.66 -15.60 -20.85
C TRP A 235 4.13 -15.18 -20.93
N ASP A 236 4.41 -14.06 -21.60
CA ASP A 236 5.76 -13.55 -21.75
C ASP A 236 6.35 -13.22 -20.38
N GLU A 237 7.62 -13.56 -20.19
CA GLU A 237 8.27 -13.27 -18.93
C GLU A 237 8.58 -11.77 -18.89
N PRO A 238 8.08 -11.04 -17.88
CA PRO A 238 8.21 -9.59 -17.87
C PRO A 238 9.64 -9.18 -17.55
N GLU A 239 10.05 -8.06 -18.15
CA GLU A 239 11.29 -7.37 -17.81
C GLU A 239 11.16 -6.71 -16.44
N ILE A 240 12.20 -6.86 -15.61
CA ILE A 240 12.27 -6.23 -14.29
C ILE A 240 13.33 -5.16 -14.36
N GLU A 241 12.92 -3.92 -14.22
CA GLU A 241 13.84 -2.78 -14.13
C GLU A 241 14.13 -2.47 -12.66
N GLN A 242 15.41 -2.35 -12.32
CA GLN A 242 15.86 -1.94 -11.00
C GLN A 242 16.29 -0.47 -11.04
N TYR A 243 15.88 0.28 -10.02
CA TYR A 243 16.20 1.70 -9.89
C TYR A 243 16.91 1.97 -8.58
N VAL A 244 17.91 2.84 -8.64
CA VAL A 244 18.64 3.34 -7.48
C VAL A 244 18.45 4.84 -7.41
N THR A 245 18.18 5.36 -6.21
CA THR A 245 18.10 6.79 -5.97
C THR A 245 19.01 7.24 -4.83
N ARG A 246 19.59 8.43 -4.98
CA ARG A 246 20.52 9.03 -4.03
C ARG A 246 20.54 10.55 -4.13
N LEU A 247 21.07 11.21 -3.12
CA LEU A 247 21.35 12.63 -3.17
C LEU A 247 22.76 12.90 -3.72
N ARG A 248 22.88 13.76 -4.74
CA ARG A 248 24.15 14.39 -5.14
C ARG A 248 24.04 15.89 -4.83
N GLY A 249 24.71 16.32 -3.76
CA GLY A 249 24.50 17.65 -3.19
C GLY A 249 23.06 17.81 -2.69
N GLN A 250 22.30 18.72 -3.28
CA GLN A 250 20.87 18.92 -2.97
C GLN A 250 19.92 18.24 -3.98
N ARG A 251 20.44 17.73 -5.09
CA ARG A 251 19.63 17.13 -6.16
C ARG A 251 19.39 15.65 -5.90
N VAL A 252 18.16 15.20 -6.13
CA VAL A 252 17.81 13.78 -6.18
C VAL A 252 18.23 13.24 -7.55
N VAL A 253 19.06 12.21 -7.55
CA VAL A 253 19.48 11.48 -8.75
C VAL A 253 18.80 10.12 -8.72
N VAL A 254 18.29 9.71 -9.88
CA VAL A 254 17.64 8.42 -10.10
C VAL A 254 18.31 7.79 -11.31
N GLU A 255 18.82 6.59 -11.15
CA GLU A 255 19.55 5.85 -12.18
C GLU A 255 18.91 4.47 -12.30
N ARG A 256 18.76 3.98 -13.53
CA ARG A 256 18.39 2.57 -13.78
C ARG A 256 19.64 1.72 -13.60
N ASP A 257 19.54 0.70 -12.77
CA ASP A 257 20.60 -0.28 -12.54
C ASP A 257 20.51 -1.36 -13.64
N GLY A 258 21.64 -1.68 -14.25
CA GLY A 258 21.70 -2.62 -15.37
C GLY A 258 23.10 -3.18 -15.59
N ASP A 259 23.20 -4.26 -16.36
CA ASP A 259 24.45 -5.01 -16.56
C ASP A 259 25.57 -4.19 -17.22
N GLU A 260 25.21 -3.17 -18.01
CA GLU A 260 26.15 -2.23 -18.65
C GLU A 260 26.50 -1.02 -17.77
N GLY A 261 26.02 -0.99 -16.52
CA GLY A 261 26.19 0.10 -15.57
C GLY A 261 24.96 1.00 -15.43
N PRO A 262 25.07 2.09 -14.63
CA PRO A 262 23.94 2.96 -14.35
C PRO A 262 23.51 3.75 -15.60
N GLY A 263 22.24 3.59 -15.99
CA GLY A 263 21.61 4.26 -17.12
C GLY A 263 20.59 5.34 -16.70
N GLU A 264 20.11 6.09 -17.68
CA GLU A 264 18.99 7.02 -17.48
C GLU A 264 17.69 6.25 -17.18
N PRO A 265 16.76 6.83 -16.40
CA PRO A 265 15.48 6.20 -16.15
C PRO A 265 14.64 6.00 -17.42
N SER A 266 14.04 4.81 -17.58
CA SER A 266 13.18 4.50 -18.74
C SER A 266 11.89 5.32 -18.78
N TYR A 267 11.51 5.94 -17.66
CA TYR A 267 10.23 6.62 -17.46
C TYR A 267 10.42 8.02 -16.87
N PRO A 268 9.45 8.94 -17.08
CA PRO A 268 9.47 10.25 -16.44
C PRO A 268 9.51 10.12 -14.91
N VAL A 269 10.27 11.00 -14.25
CA VAL A 269 10.49 10.98 -12.80
C VAL A 269 9.82 12.19 -12.16
N ARG A 270 8.98 11.95 -11.16
CA ARG A 270 8.41 12.98 -10.27
C ARG A 270 8.98 12.81 -8.86
N VAL A 271 9.72 13.81 -8.40
CA VAL A 271 10.33 13.80 -7.07
C VAL A 271 9.39 14.43 -6.04
N ARG A 272 9.22 13.76 -4.90
CA ARG A 272 8.40 14.20 -3.76
C ARG A 272 9.21 14.31 -2.47
N GLY A 273 8.71 15.04 -1.48
CA GLY A 273 9.38 15.24 -0.19
C GLY A 273 10.57 16.20 -0.27
N LEU A 274 10.54 17.13 -1.23
CA LEU A 274 11.52 18.22 -1.30
C LEU A 274 11.24 19.22 -0.15
N PRO A 275 12.28 19.86 0.44
CA PRO A 275 12.07 20.92 1.40
C PRO A 275 11.23 22.03 0.76
N GLN A 276 10.24 22.56 1.48
CA GLN A 276 9.57 23.79 1.07
C GLN A 276 10.61 24.91 1.03
N ALA A 277 10.63 25.67 -0.07
CA ALA A 277 11.55 26.78 -0.30
C ALA A 277 11.23 27.97 0.63
#